data_AF-A0A1M3GZM6-F1
#
_entry.id   AF-A0A1M3GZM6-F1
#
_cell.length_a   1.000
_cell.length_b   1.000
_cell.length_c   1.000
_cell.angle_alpha   90.00
_cell.angle_beta   90.00
_cell.angle_gamma   90.00
#
_symmetry.space_group_name_H-M   'P 1'
#
loop_
_entity.id
_entity.type
_entity.pdbx_description
1 polymer ?
#
loop_
_entity_poly.entity_id
_entity_poly.type
_entity_poly.pdbx_seq_one_letter_code
_entity_poly.pdbx_strand_id
1 'polypeptide(L)'
;MASALKEKIMERMEAKNLSIAELERRAGLSIHSVRNILKGRIKKPSAQSLQAIAEALECSILDLMNATPSTSGGYSPQMQGRMRKRSPLEYPDLMLNCSQKILDLISERKLKVSVDEYLEVIKKVYFYSSREEPRKFDMRFAEWLIESQFEDQKPAVKA
;
A
#
# COMPACT_ATOMS: atom_id res chain seq x y z
N MET A 1 21.32 -2.81 3.47
CA MET A 1 20.55 -2.03 2.47
C MET A 1 20.49 -2.71 1.10
N ALA A 2 21.61 -3.10 0.47
CA ALA A 2 21.58 -3.68 -0.89
C ALA A 2 20.86 -5.04 -1.03
N SER A 3 20.78 -5.87 0.03
CA SER A 3 20.11 -7.20 -0.04
C SER A 3 18.60 -7.11 -0.24
N ALA A 4 17.93 -6.19 0.46
CA ALA A 4 16.48 -6.06 0.41
C ALA A 4 15.97 -5.60 -0.97
N LEU A 5 16.67 -4.64 -1.59
CA LEU A 5 16.38 -4.17 -2.95
C LEU A 5 16.56 -5.31 -3.98
N LYS A 6 17.64 -6.09 -3.84
CA LYS A 6 17.92 -7.25 -4.70
C LYS A 6 16.81 -8.29 -4.62
N GLU A 7 16.42 -8.66 -3.39
CA GLU A 7 15.37 -9.66 -3.15
C GLU A 7 14.03 -9.22 -3.76
N LYS A 8 13.64 -7.96 -3.58
CA LYS A 8 12.40 -7.42 -4.16
C LYS A 8 12.40 -7.41 -5.68
N ILE A 9 13.52 -7.04 -6.30
CA ILE A 9 13.66 -7.08 -7.76
C ILE A 9 13.52 -8.54 -8.25
N MET A 10 14.18 -9.49 -7.60
CA MET A 10 14.08 -10.92 -7.99
C MET A 10 12.66 -11.47 -7.81
N GLU A 11 12.03 -11.23 -6.67
CA GLU A 11 10.65 -11.66 -6.38
C GLU A 11 9.66 -11.15 -7.44
N ARG A 12 9.77 -9.86 -7.81
CA ARG A 12 8.90 -9.24 -8.82
C ARG A 12 9.22 -9.71 -10.25
N MET A 13 10.48 -10.01 -10.54
CA MET A 13 10.87 -10.61 -11.83
C MET A 13 10.31 -12.02 -11.98
N GLU A 14 10.39 -12.84 -10.94
CA GLU A 14 9.81 -14.19 -10.93
C GLU A 14 8.29 -14.14 -11.08
N ALA A 15 7.61 -13.25 -10.35
CA ALA A 15 6.17 -13.06 -10.46
C ALA A 15 5.70 -12.64 -11.87
N LYS A 16 6.57 -12.00 -12.65
CA LYS A 16 6.30 -11.58 -14.03
C LYS A 16 6.95 -12.47 -15.10
N ASN A 17 7.63 -13.54 -14.69
CA ASN A 17 8.41 -14.42 -15.54
C ASN A 17 9.41 -13.65 -16.44
N LEU A 18 10.06 -12.62 -15.90
CA LEU A 18 11.00 -11.76 -16.62
C LEU A 18 12.45 -12.18 -16.38
N SER A 19 13.23 -12.25 -17.46
CA SER A 19 14.68 -12.42 -17.39
C SER A 19 15.39 -11.09 -17.12
N ILE A 20 16.62 -11.14 -16.60
CA ILE A 20 17.42 -9.93 -16.32
C ILE A 20 17.62 -9.10 -17.59
N ALA A 21 17.87 -9.76 -18.73
CA ALA A 21 18.07 -9.09 -20.01
C ALA A 21 16.79 -8.42 -20.51
N GLU A 22 15.64 -9.05 -20.29
CA GLU A 22 14.34 -8.48 -20.65
C GLU A 22 13.97 -7.29 -19.77
N LEU A 23 14.31 -7.35 -18.47
CA LEU A 23 14.14 -6.23 -17.56
C LEU A 23 15.04 -5.05 -17.96
N GLU A 24 16.30 -5.28 -18.29
CA GLU A 24 17.22 -4.22 -18.77
C GLU A 24 16.69 -3.56 -20.04
N ARG A 25 16.16 -4.36 -20.98
CA ARG A 25 15.55 -3.88 -22.23
C ARG A 25 14.31 -3.03 -21.98
N ARG A 26 13.42 -3.46 -21.09
CA ARG A 26 12.18 -2.74 -20.74
C ARG A 26 12.44 -1.48 -19.94
N ALA A 27 13.44 -1.49 -19.08
CA ALA A 27 13.85 -0.33 -18.30
C ALA A 27 14.69 0.66 -19.11
N GLY A 28 15.05 0.36 -20.37
CA GLY A 28 15.95 1.20 -21.15
C GLY A 28 17.32 1.40 -20.50
N LEU A 29 17.75 0.43 -19.68
CA LEU A 29 19.02 0.50 -18.97
C LEU A 29 20.14 -0.14 -19.77
N SER A 30 21.38 0.27 -19.48
CA SER A 30 22.55 -0.32 -20.11
C SER A 30 22.60 -1.82 -19.82
N ILE A 31 23.06 -2.58 -20.81
CA ILE A 31 23.32 -4.01 -20.69
C ILE A 31 24.23 -4.21 -19.45
N HIS A 32 23.79 -5.07 -18.52
CA HIS A 32 24.41 -5.37 -17.22
C HIS A 32 24.14 -4.42 -16.05
N SER A 33 23.38 -3.33 -16.23
CA SER A 33 23.04 -2.42 -15.12
C SER A 33 22.29 -3.15 -14.01
N VAL A 34 21.22 -3.87 -14.34
CA VAL A 34 20.43 -4.63 -13.37
C VAL A 34 21.25 -5.79 -12.81
N ARG A 35 22.00 -6.49 -13.66
CA ARG A 35 22.91 -7.57 -13.21
C ARG A 35 23.93 -7.07 -12.18
N ASN A 36 24.49 -5.87 -12.36
CA ASN A 36 25.47 -5.28 -11.44
C ASN A 36 24.84 -4.81 -10.12
N ILE A 37 23.57 -4.35 -10.14
CA ILE A 37 22.76 -4.07 -8.95
C ILE A 37 22.52 -5.37 -8.18
N LEU A 38 22.07 -6.43 -8.86
CA LEU A 38 21.77 -7.73 -8.23
C LEU A 38 23.02 -8.42 -7.66
N LYS A 39 24.17 -8.25 -8.30
CA LYS A 39 25.47 -8.74 -7.81
C LYS A 39 26.09 -7.85 -6.72
N GLY A 40 25.44 -6.74 -6.35
CA GLY A 40 25.92 -5.83 -5.30
C GLY A 40 27.15 -5.01 -5.67
N ARG A 41 27.55 -4.98 -6.96
CA ARG A 41 28.59 -4.07 -7.45
C ARG A 41 28.11 -2.62 -7.40
N ILE A 42 26.84 -2.41 -7.69
CA ILE A 42 26.17 -1.10 -7.55
C ILE A 42 25.37 -1.13 -6.25
N LYS A 43 25.91 -0.50 -5.22
CA LYS A 43 25.26 -0.41 -3.88
C LYS A 43 24.21 0.69 -3.79
N LYS A 44 24.30 1.70 -4.68
CA LYS A 44 23.41 2.85 -4.76
C LYS A 44 23.09 3.14 -6.22
N PRO A 45 22.08 2.49 -6.82
CA PRO A 45 21.61 2.87 -8.15
C PRO A 45 21.11 4.31 -8.14
N SER A 46 21.24 5.01 -9.26
CA SER A 46 20.70 6.38 -9.39
C SER A 46 19.17 6.35 -9.28
N ALA A 47 18.57 7.47 -8.87
CA ALA A 47 17.13 7.61 -8.83
C ALA A 47 16.48 7.33 -10.20
N GLN A 48 17.14 7.74 -11.28
CA GLN A 48 16.71 7.46 -12.65
C GLN A 48 16.71 5.96 -12.96
N SER A 49 17.76 5.23 -12.57
CA SER A 49 17.81 3.78 -12.77
C SER A 49 16.79 3.03 -11.91
N LEU A 50 16.52 3.50 -10.69
CA LEU A 50 15.48 2.94 -9.82
C LEU A 50 14.09 3.17 -10.40
N GLN A 51 13.80 4.38 -10.88
CA GLN A 51 12.53 4.72 -11.54
C GLN A 51 12.30 3.81 -12.76
N ALA A 52 13.31 3.68 -13.62
CA ALA A 52 13.23 2.85 -14.80
C ALA A 52 12.98 1.37 -14.49
N ILE A 53 13.62 0.83 -13.43
CA ILE A 53 13.37 -0.54 -12.96
C ILE A 53 11.95 -0.66 -12.39
N ALA A 54 11.48 0.33 -11.63
CA ALA A 54 10.14 0.35 -11.06
C ALA A 54 9.06 0.36 -12.15
N GLU A 55 9.22 1.20 -13.17
CA GLU A 55 8.34 1.28 -14.34
C GLU A 55 8.31 -0.04 -15.11
N ALA A 56 9.48 -0.63 -15.40
CA ALA A 56 9.56 -1.92 -16.09
C ALA A 56 8.95 -3.08 -15.27
N LEU A 57 8.97 -2.97 -13.95
CA LEU A 57 8.32 -3.91 -13.02
C LEU A 57 6.87 -3.52 -12.67
N GLU A 58 6.33 -2.46 -13.26
CA GLU A 58 5.03 -1.84 -12.94
C GLU A 58 4.78 -1.75 -11.41
N CYS A 59 5.79 -1.30 -10.68
CA CYS A 59 5.70 -1.05 -9.25
C CYS A 59 6.19 0.37 -8.93
N SER A 60 5.95 0.81 -7.70
CA SER A 60 6.48 2.09 -7.24
C SER A 60 7.97 1.95 -6.86
N ILE A 61 8.73 3.05 -6.90
CA ILE A 61 10.09 3.06 -6.32
C ILE A 61 10.05 2.68 -4.83
N LEU A 62 9.01 3.12 -4.12
CA LEU A 62 8.85 2.86 -2.68
C LEU A 62 8.69 1.36 -2.39
N ASP A 63 7.98 0.63 -3.25
CA ASP A 63 7.84 -0.83 -3.19
C ASP A 63 9.19 -1.55 -3.35
N LEU A 64 10.12 -0.99 -4.13
CA LEU A 64 11.47 -1.54 -4.34
C LEU A 64 12.43 -1.17 -3.22
N MET A 65 12.29 0.02 -2.65
CA MET A 65 13.23 0.57 -1.67
C MET A 65 12.94 0.18 -0.22
N ASN A 66 11.79 -0.45 0.07
CA ASN A 66 11.37 -0.79 1.43
C ASN A 66 11.53 0.41 2.38
N ALA A 67 11.06 1.59 1.96
CA ALA A 67 10.46 2.47 2.93
C ALA A 67 9.12 1.82 3.28
N THR A 68 8.87 1.59 4.57
CA THR A 68 7.57 1.16 5.12
C THR A 68 6.40 1.65 4.27
N PRO A 69 5.35 0.83 4.04
CA PRO A 69 4.27 1.17 3.12
C PRO A 69 3.71 2.54 3.48
N SER A 70 4.14 3.54 2.71
CA SER A 70 3.67 4.90 2.85
C SER A 70 2.31 4.87 2.16
N THR A 71 1.30 4.66 2.99
CA THR A 71 -0.08 4.96 2.66
C THR A 71 -0.16 6.46 2.49
N SER A 72 0.16 6.98 1.31
CA SER A 72 -0.02 8.40 1.00
C SER A 72 -0.07 8.64 -0.51
N GLY A 73 -1.30 8.90 -0.97
CA GLY A 73 -1.60 9.96 -1.93
C GLY A 73 -1.03 9.82 -3.35
N GLY A 74 -1.81 9.21 -4.24
CA GLY A 74 -1.57 9.26 -5.68
C GLY A 74 -2.72 8.60 -6.44
N TYR A 75 -3.89 9.22 -6.42
CA TYR A 75 -5.05 8.81 -7.23
C TYR A 75 -4.64 8.74 -8.70
N SER A 76 -4.47 7.51 -9.20
CA SER A 76 -4.40 7.21 -10.63
C SER A 76 -5.66 6.39 -10.97
N PRO A 77 -6.60 6.92 -11.78
CA PRO A 77 -7.89 6.27 -12.05
C PRO A 77 -7.82 4.95 -12.84
N GLN A 78 -6.64 4.44 -13.17
CA GLN A 78 -6.46 3.29 -14.07
C GLN A 78 -6.41 1.92 -13.38
N MET A 79 -6.62 1.85 -12.05
CA MET A 79 -6.67 0.59 -11.30
C MET A 79 -8.09 -0.03 -11.21
N GLN A 80 -8.86 -0.02 -12.30
CA GLN A 80 -10.09 -0.83 -12.40
C GLN A 80 -9.84 -2.29 -12.87
N GLY A 81 -8.62 -2.63 -13.30
CA GLY A 81 -8.37 -3.90 -14.00
C GLY A 81 -7.70 -5.04 -13.23
N ARG A 82 -7.15 -4.81 -12.02
CA ARG A 82 -6.56 -5.90 -11.24
C ARG A 82 -7.64 -6.43 -10.32
N MET A 83 -8.25 -7.56 -10.69
CA MET A 83 -9.06 -8.38 -9.79
C MET A 83 -8.42 -8.36 -8.40
N ARG A 84 -8.98 -7.55 -7.49
CA ARG A 84 -8.73 -7.72 -6.07
C ARG A 84 -9.08 -9.18 -5.85
N LYS A 85 -8.09 -10.03 -5.52
CA LYS A 85 -8.36 -11.37 -5.00
C LYS A 85 -9.56 -11.20 -4.09
N ARG A 86 -10.70 -11.80 -4.45
CA ARG A 86 -11.92 -11.69 -3.66
C ARG A 86 -11.59 -12.38 -2.35
N SER A 87 -11.05 -11.65 -1.39
CA SER A 87 -10.83 -12.17 -0.05
C SER A 87 -12.22 -12.52 0.45
N PRO A 88 -12.50 -13.79 0.77
CA PRO A 88 -13.79 -14.15 1.31
C PRO A 88 -14.04 -13.30 2.56
N LEU A 89 -15.29 -12.91 2.78
CA LEU A 89 -15.69 -12.26 4.02
C LEU A 89 -15.71 -13.34 5.11
N GLU A 90 -14.54 -13.66 5.64
CA GLU A 90 -14.35 -14.77 6.59
C GLU A 90 -15.09 -14.53 7.91
N TYR A 91 -15.27 -13.28 8.33
CA TYR A 91 -15.91 -12.92 9.60
C TYR A 91 -16.98 -11.84 9.42
N PRO A 92 -18.21 -12.23 9.00
CA PRO A 92 -19.30 -11.29 8.79
C PRO A 92 -19.67 -10.49 10.06
N ASP A 93 -19.63 -11.12 11.23
CA ASP A 93 -19.95 -10.46 12.51
C ASP A 93 -18.95 -9.35 12.86
N LEU A 94 -17.66 -9.57 12.55
CA LEU A 94 -16.62 -8.56 12.74
C LEU A 94 -16.85 -7.37 11.80
N MET A 95 -17.21 -7.63 10.54
CA MET A 95 -17.54 -6.58 9.58
C MET A 95 -18.73 -5.73 10.05
N LEU A 96 -19.79 -6.38 10.52
CA LEU A 96 -20.95 -5.68 11.09
C LEU A 96 -20.53 -4.81 12.29
N ASN A 97 -19.72 -5.36 13.21
CA ASN A 97 -19.24 -4.61 14.37
C ASN A 97 -18.38 -3.39 13.97
N CYS A 98 -17.47 -3.56 13.01
CA CYS A 98 -16.67 -2.47 12.47
C CYS A 98 -17.57 -1.39 11.85
N SER A 99 -18.54 -1.79 11.04
CA SER A 99 -19.43 -0.86 10.34
C SER A 99 -20.24 0.00 11.31
N GLN A 100 -20.79 -0.60 12.37
CA GLN A 100 -21.56 0.10 13.39
C GLN A 100 -20.68 1.08 14.16
N LYS A 101 -19.55 0.61 14.69
CA LYS A 101 -18.67 1.46 15.51
C LYS A 101 -18.05 2.62 14.75
N ILE A 102 -17.73 2.42 13.47
CA ILE A 102 -17.22 3.50 12.62
C ILE A 102 -18.32 4.54 12.35
N LEU A 103 -19.57 4.13 12.15
CA LEU A 103 -20.69 5.07 12.02
C LEU A 103 -20.93 5.85 13.30
N ASP A 104 -20.85 5.18 14.46
CA ASP A 104 -20.97 5.82 15.77
C ASP A 104 -19.86 6.89 15.92
N LEU A 105 -18.60 6.55 15.63
CA LEU A 105 -17.48 7.49 15.67
C LEU A 105 -17.63 8.68 14.71
N ILE A 106 -18.08 8.44 13.48
CA ILE A 106 -18.32 9.50 12.49
C ILE A 106 -19.43 10.45 12.96
N SER A 107 -20.51 9.88 13.53
CA SER A 107 -21.66 10.63 14.03
C SER A 107 -21.30 11.46 15.26
N GLU A 108 -20.58 10.86 16.22
CA GLU A 108 -20.10 11.54 17.43
C GLU A 108 -19.17 12.71 17.10
N ARG A 109 -18.28 12.52 16.11
CA ARG A 109 -17.30 13.53 15.71
C ARG A 109 -17.83 14.52 14.65
N LYS A 110 -19.09 14.37 14.22
CA LYS A 110 -19.74 15.20 13.18
C LYS A 110 -18.90 15.36 11.91
N LEU A 111 -18.22 14.30 11.50
CA LEU A 111 -17.34 14.32 10.34
C LEU A 111 -18.16 14.26 9.05
N LYS A 112 -17.73 15.01 8.02
CA LYS A 112 -18.36 14.98 6.69
C LYS A 112 -17.68 13.94 5.81
N VAL A 113 -17.98 12.67 6.07
CA VAL A 113 -17.38 11.54 5.35
C VAL A 113 -18.30 11.12 4.20
N SER A 114 -17.75 10.94 3.01
CA SER A 114 -18.45 10.36 1.87
C SER A 114 -18.64 8.84 2.02
N VAL A 115 -19.56 8.26 1.25
CA VAL A 115 -19.81 6.81 1.28
C VAL A 115 -18.55 6.01 0.89
N ASP A 116 -17.79 6.49 -0.10
CA ASP A 116 -16.55 5.85 -0.52
C ASP A 116 -15.50 5.85 0.59
N GLU A 117 -15.29 6.99 1.24
CA GLU A 117 -14.35 7.13 2.37
C GLU A 117 -14.76 6.22 3.54
N TYR A 118 -16.05 6.15 3.87
CA TYR A 118 -16.57 5.26 4.90
C TYR A 118 -16.26 3.79 4.59
N LEU A 119 -16.54 3.35 3.36
CA LEU A 119 -16.26 1.97 2.92
C LEU A 119 -14.77 1.65 2.95
N GLU A 120 -13.90 2.61 2.61
CA GLU A 120 -12.45 2.42 2.72
C GLU A 120 -11.98 2.26 4.17
N VAL A 121 -12.50 3.08 5.08
CA VAL A 121 -12.15 3.01 6.52
C VAL A 121 -12.58 1.67 7.10
N ILE A 122 -13.83 1.25 6.88
CA ILE A 122 -14.32 -0.06 7.35
C ILE A 122 -13.46 -1.18 6.83
N LYS A 123 -13.12 -1.14 5.53
CA LYS A 123 -12.31 -2.17 4.90
C LYS A 123 -10.94 -2.27 5.58
N LYS A 124 -10.27 -1.14 5.82
CA LYS A 124 -8.96 -1.11 6.50
C LYS A 124 -9.06 -1.66 7.93
N VAL A 125 -10.05 -1.24 8.70
CA VAL A 125 -10.26 -1.71 10.09
C VAL A 125 -10.59 -3.19 10.12
N TYR A 126 -11.47 -3.68 9.25
CA TYR A 126 -11.78 -5.11 9.13
C TYR A 126 -10.53 -5.95 8.83
N PHE A 127 -9.73 -5.57 7.83
CA PHE A 127 -8.51 -6.31 7.49
C PHE A 127 -7.43 -6.26 8.57
N TYR A 128 -7.38 -5.16 9.33
CA TYR A 128 -6.47 -5.05 10.48
C TYR A 128 -6.92 -5.99 11.59
N SER A 129 -8.17 -5.86 12.04
CA SER A 129 -8.75 -6.67 13.11
C SER A 129 -8.87 -8.16 12.77
N SER A 130 -8.94 -8.53 11.48
CA SER A 130 -8.94 -9.93 11.07
C SER A 130 -7.56 -10.60 11.18
N ARG A 131 -6.48 -9.81 11.22
CA ARG A 131 -5.08 -10.28 11.25
C ARG A 131 -4.48 -10.29 12.66
N GLU A 132 -5.08 -9.58 13.60
CA GLU A 132 -4.63 -9.53 14.99
C GLU A 132 -5.34 -10.56 15.87
N GLU A 133 -4.62 -11.11 16.85
CA GLU A 133 -5.19 -11.91 17.93
C GLU A 133 -5.18 -11.10 19.24
N PRO A 134 -6.32 -10.94 19.93
CA PRO A 134 -7.63 -11.53 19.64
C PRO A 134 -8.35 -10.81 18.48
N ARG A 135 -9.05 -11.59 17.63
CA ARG A 135 -9.85 -11.11 16.49
C ARG A 135 -11.06 -10.31 16.99
N LYS A 136 -10.81 -9.06 17.34
CA LYS A 136 -11.79 -8.10 17.88
C LYS A 136 -11.56 -6.76 17.22
N PHE A 137 -12.63 -5.97 17.19
CA PHE A 137 -12.55 -4.58 16.77
C PHE A 137 -11.52 -3.83 17.62
N ASP A 138 -10.51 -3.25 16.97
CA ASP A 138 -9.53 -2.41 17.63
C ASP A 138 -9.99 -0.94 17.55
N MET A 139 -10.48 -0.43 18.69
CA MET A 139 -10.92 0.96 18.82
C MET A 139 -9.77 1.94 18.62
N ARG A 140 -8.57 1.63 19.12
CA ARG A 140 -7.42 2.54 19.07
C ARG A 140 -6.95 2.70 17.62
N PHE A 141 -6.93 1.60 16.87
CA PHE A 141 -6.62 1.64 15.45
C PHE A 141 -7.68 2.42 14.67
N ALA A 142 -8.97 2.20 14.95
CA ALA A 142 -10.06 2.92 14.27
C ALA A 142 -10.00 4.44 14.53
N GLU A 143 -9.75 4.85 15.77
CA GLU A 143 -9.58 6.26 16.14
C GLU A 143 -8.36 6.88 15.46
N TRP A 144 -7.20 6.23 15.54
CA TRP A 144 -5.98 6.69 14.87
C TRP A 144 -6.19 6.81 13.36
N LEU A 145 -6.87 5.85 12.74
CA LEU A 145 -7.12 5.86 11.30
C LEU A 145 -8.03 7.02 10.90
N ILE A 146 -9.09 7.27 11.66
CA ILE A 146 -9.99 8.41 11.43
C ILE A 146 -9.23 9.73 11.61
N GLU A 147 -8.39 9.83 12.64
CA GLU A 147 -7.60 11.04 12.89
C GLU A 147 -6.55 11.27 11.80
N SER A 148 -5.86 10.22 11.34
CA SER A 148 -4.86 10.33 10.28
C SER A 148 -5.47 10.58 8.88
N GLN A 149 -6.69 10.13 8.62
CA GLN A 149 -7.34 10.28 7.31
C GLN A 149 -8.18 11.56 7.21
N PHE A 150 -8.72 12.06 8.33
CA PHE A 150 -9.66 13.19 8.36
C PHE A 150 -9.18 14.35 9.24
N GLU A 151 -7.87 14.46 9.49
CA GLU A 151 -7.28 15.54 10.31
C GLU A 151 -7.72 16.94 9.81
N ASP A 152 -7.83 17.09 8.48
CA ASP A 152 -8.22 18.33 7.80
C ASP A 152 -9.74 18.63 7.82
N GLN A 153 -10.57 17.66 8.25
CA GLN A 153 -12.03 17.81 8.27
C GLN A 153 -12.62 18.04 9.66
N LYS A 154 -11.77 18.12 10.70
CA LYS A 154 -12.20 18.51 12.04
C LYS A 154 -12.75 19.95 11.97
N PRO A 155 -13.94 20.24 12.54
CA PRO A 155 -14.38 21.62 12.67
C PRO A 155 -13.32 22.37 13.48
N ALA A 156 -12.84 23.49 12.94
CA ALA A 156 -11.92 24.37 13.64
C ALA A 156 -12.49 24.67 15.03
N VAL A 157 -11.83 24.15 16.06
CA VAL A 157 -12.11 24.52 17.45
C VAL A 157 -11.69 25.97 17.56
N LYS A 158 -12.67 26.88 17.45
CA LYS A 158 -12.47 28.29 17.82
C LYS A 158 -12.29 28.31 19.34
N ALA A 159 -11.04 28.46 19.77
CA ALA A 159 -10.71 29.01 21.08
C ALA A 159 -10.85 30.54 21.03
#